data_AF-A0A2T7UKE8-F1
#
_entry.id   AF-A0A2T7UKE8-F1
#
_cell.length_a   1.000
_cell.length_b   1.000
_cell.length_c   1.000
_cell.angle_alpha   90.00
_cell.angle_beta   90.00
_cell.angle_gamma   90.00
#
_symmetry.space_group_name_H-M   'P 1'
#
loop_
_entity.id
_entity.type
_entity.pdbx_description
1 polymer ?
#
loop_
_entity_poly.entity_id
_entity_poly.type
_entity_poly.pdbx_seq_one_letter_code
_entity_poly.pdbx_strand_id
1 'polypeptide(L)'
;MEPTTGLILRRITQTELSVSAHKLATVILDAIAWKEGYNGLPRGTAAFTLADLASKMGISRQYLTVLLAELEASKLELRREKPNGKFAPWLFRFAAFETDRKDQDAESGTDDTSLSGEKDNKTIFSGQITISARSNVFQTCWAELIKAAKKALPCWNVDTQMIWDRFLAFNRARGNHRVPAGFLLGFMRRWRTSPGAANLPESAPAPERATNPREPELFNQIKAAPSSNRQFHASDLCRLIGQAAYEARVLDVIQRFGCPRFTATLAVHGRAVMAGEITR
;
A
#
# COMPACT_ATOMS: atom_id res chain seq x y z
N MET A 1 -0.86 -12.96 26.79
CA MET A 1 -2.26 -12.79 26.32
C MET A 1 -2.22 -11.70 25.27
N GLU A 2 -2.66 -11.95 24.03
CA GLU A 2 -2.57 -10.90 23.01
C GLU A 2 -3.50 -9.73 23.38
N PRO A 3 -3.01 -8.48 23.33
CA PRO A 3 -3.85 -7.31 23.57
C PRO A 3 -4.92 -7.21 22.47
N THR A 4 -6.18 -7.25 22.90
CA THR A 4 -7.36 -7.04 22.04
C THR A 4 -7.97 -5.68 22.32
N THR A 5 -8.73 -5.14 21.35
CA THR A 5 -9.46 -3.89 21.51
C THR A 5 -10.37 -3.90 22.74
N GLY A 6 -11.07 -5.02 22.97
CA GLY A 6 -11.94 -5.19 24.13
C GLY A 6 -11.20 -5.16 25.47
N LEU A 7 -10.00 -5.74 25.54
CA LEU A 7 -9.16 -5.70 26.75
C LEU A 7 -8.73 -4.27 27.07
N ILE A 8 -8.31 -3.51 26.06
CA ILE A 8 -7.88 -2.12 26.25
C ILE A 8 -9.06 -1.21 26.59
N LEU A 9 -10.20 -1.36 25.90
CA LEU A 9 -11.44 -0.65 26.26
C LEU A 9 -11.83 -0.90 27.72
N ARG A 10 -11.79 -2.16 28.15
CA ARG A 10 -12.08 -2.52 29.54
C ARG A 10 -11.11 -1.83 30.50
N ARG A 11 -9.81 -1.84 30.22
CA ARG A 11 -8.83 -1.11 31.03
C ARG A 11 -9.09 0.40 31.05
N ILE A 12 -9.44 1.00 29.90
CA ILE A 12 -9.80 2.42 29.83
C ILE A 12 -10.96 2.69 30.77
N THR A 13 -12.05 1.90 30.70
CA THR A 13 -13.23 2.08 31.57
C THR A 13 -12.98 1.83 33.06
N GLN A 14 -11.98 1.02 33.40
CA GLN A 14 -11.63 0.66 34.79
C GLN A 14 -10.58 1.58 35.41
N THR A 15 -9.97 2.47 34.62
CA THR A 15 -8.97 3.42 35.10
C THR A 15 -9.66 4.72 35.46
N GLU A 16 -9.35 5.26 36.64
CA GLU A 16 -9.82 6.59 37.04
C GLU A 16 -9.13 7.65 36.19
N LEU A 17 -9.86 8.18 35.22
CA LEU A 17 -9.40 9.21 34.30
C LEU A 17 -10.43 10.33 34.24
N SER A 18 -9.97 11.54 33.93
CA SER A 18 -10.83 12.63 33.54
C SER A 18 -11.66 12.24 32.31
N VAL A 19 -12.85 12.82 32.17
CA VAL A 19 -13.74 12.56 31.02
C VAL A 19 -13.01 12.84 29.69
N SER A 20 -12.20 13.90 29.68
CA SER A 20 -11.36 14.28 28.54
C SER A 20 -10.25 13.26 28.26
N ALA A 21 -9.61 12.70 29.28
CA ALA A 21 -8.59 11.66 29.13
C ALA A 21 -9.19 10.33 28.67
N HIS A 22 -10.38 9.94 29.14
CA HIS A 22 -11.12 8.79 28.60
C HIS A 22 -11.42 8.94 27.11
N LYS A 23 -11.87 10.13 26.70
CA LYS A 23 -12.12 10.43 25.28
C LYS A 23 -10.83 10.35 24.48
N LEU A 24 -9.73 10.92 24.99
CA LEU A 24 -8.42 10.86 24.34
C LEU A 24 -7.93 9.41 24.16
N ALA A 25 -8.02 8.59 25.21
CA ALA A 25 -7.62 7.19 25.17
C ALA A 25 -8.42 6.39 24.12
N THR A 26 -9.73 6.63 24.04
CA THR A 26 -10.60 5.99 23.03
C THR A 26 -10.23 6.42 21.61
N VAL A 27 -9.92 7.71 21.39
CA VAL A 27 -9.48 8.22 20.09
C VAL A 27 -8.14 7.60 19.65
N ILE A 28 -7.21 7.41 20.60
CA ILE A 28 -5.93 6.75 20.34
C ILE A 28 -6.17 5.27 20.00
N LEU A 29 -7.02 4.59 20.78
CA LEU A 29 -7.35 3.18 20.59
C LEU A 29 -7.95 2.88 19.21
N ASP A 30 -8.85 3.74 18.75
CA ASP A 30 -9.49 3.64 17.43
C ASP A 30 -8.47 3.70 16.27
N ALA A 31 -7.37 4.42 16.47
CA ALA A 31 -6.31 4.58 15.47
C ALA A 31 -5.15 3.57 15.59
N ILE A 32 -5.24 2.60 16.50
CA ILE A 32 -4.19 1.59 16.66
C ILE A 32 -4.09 0.69 15.43
N ALA A 33 -2.86 0.46 14.98
CA ALA A 33 -2.54 -0.58 14.03
C ALA A 33 -2.71 -1.96 14.68
N TRP A 34 -3.85 -2.62 14.45
CA TRP A 34 -4.10 -3.97 14.96
C TRP A 34 -3.40 -5.07 14.15
N LYS A 35 -2.92 -4.74 12.95
CA LYS A 35 -2.17 -5.62 12.07
C LYS A 35 -0.79 -5.03 11.82
N GLU A 36 0.24 -5.88 11.77
CA GLU A 36 1.61 -5.44 11.50
C GLU A 36 1.69 -4.74 10.12
N GLY A 37 2.28 -3.54 10.11
CA GLY A 37 2.45 -2.70 8.93
C GLY A 37 1.17 -2.00 8.45
N TYR A 38 0.08 -2.03 9.21
CA TYR A 38 -1.11 -1.22 8.89
C TYR A 38 -0.76 0.26 8.98
N ASN A 39 -0.99 1.01 7.90
CA ASN A 39 -0.53 2.40 7.73
C ASN A 39 1.00 2.59 7.91
N GLY A 40 1.79 1.53 7.69
CA GLY A 40 3.25 1.57 7.87
C GLY A 40 3.70 1.60 9.34
N LEU A 41 2.78 1.29 10.28
CA LEU A 41 3.06 1.30 11.72
C LEU A 41 3.21 -0.12 12.27
N PRO A 42 4.02 -0.31 13.33
CA PRO A 42 4.09 -1.57 14.04
C PRO A 42 2.78 -1.85 14.79
N ARG A 43 2.44 -3.14 14.98
CA ARG A 43 1.23 -3.54 15.71
C ARG A 43 1.18 -2.88 17.09
N GLY A 44 -0.03 -2.48 17.51
CA GLY A 44 -0.26 -1.83 18.81
C GLY A 44 0.08 -0.35 18.86
N THR A 45 0.41 0.26 17.72
CA THR A 45 0.86 1.65 17.65
C THR A 45 -0.15 2.51 16.91
N ALA A 46 -0.45 3.69 17.45
CA ALA A 46 -1.19 4.74 16.77
C ALA A 46 -0.26 5.92 16.46
N ALA A 47 -0.44 6.60 15.34
CA ALA A 47 0.39 7.76 14.97
C ALA A 47 -0.46 9.01 14.83
N PHE A 48 -0.06 10.09 15.52
CA PHE A 48 -0.69 11.39 15.39
C PHE A 48 0.33 12.52 15.46
N THR A 49 0.06 13.62 14.74
CA THR A 49 0.67 14.89 15.13
C THR A 49 -0.10 15.46 16.33
N LEU A 50 0.58 16.17 17.23
CA LEU A 50 -0.10 16.84 18.35
C LEU A 50 -1.11 17.90 17.87
N ALA A 51 -0.89 18.45 16.67
CA ALA A 51 -1.81 19.39 16.05
C ALA A 51 -3.13 18.72 15.68
N ASP A 52 -3.05 17.59 14.96
CA ASP A 52 -4.23 16.84 14.50
C ASP A 52 -4.99 16.24 15.69
N LEU A 53 -4.26 15.74 16.69
CA LEU A 53 -4.88 15.17 17.90
C LEU A 53 -5.62 16.24 18.72
N ALA A 54 -5.02 17.43 18.88
CA ALA A 54 -5.67 18.56 19.54
C ALA A 54 -6.92 19.02 18.77
N SER A 55 -6.82 19.11 17.44
CA SER A 55 -7.95 19.47 16.57
C SER A 55 -9.07 18.44 16.63
N LYS A 56 -8.75 17.14 16.59
CA LYS A 56 -9.73 16.03 16.67
C LYS A 56 -10.45 16.01 18.02
N MET A 57 -9.76 16.41 19.09
CA MET A 57 -10.32 16.54 20.43
C MET A 57 -11.08 17.86 20.65
N GLY A 58 -10.85 18.88 19.82
CA GLY A 58 -11.42 20.22 19.97
C GLY A 58 -10.81 21.01 21.14
N ILE A 59 -9.53 20.78 21.46
CA ILE A 59 -8.86 21.36 22.64
C ILE A 59 -7.55 22.06 22.27
N SER A 60 -7.01 22.86 23.20
CA SER A 60 -5.69 23.46 23.03
C SER A 60 -4.57 22.42 23.15
N ARG A 61 -3.43 22.67 22.50
CA ARG A 61 -2.24 21.80 22.61
C ARG A 61 -1.68 21.73 24.04
N GLN A 62 -1.81 22.81 24.79
CA GLN A 62 -1.43 22.85 26.21
C GLN A 62 -2.28 21.88 27.02
N TYR A 63 -3.61 21.92 26.85
CA TYR A 63 -4.50 21.00 27.54
C TYR A 63 -4.32 19.55 27.08
N LEU A 64 -4.07 19.31 25.79
CA LEU A 64 -3.71 17.98 25.28
C LEU A 64 -2.47 17.41 26.00
N THR A 65 -1.47 18.25 26.28
CA THR A 65 -0.25 17.81 26.98
C THR A 65 -0.55 17.36 28.42
N VAL A 66 -1.48 18.04 29.10
CA VAL A 66 -1.96 17.64 30.44
C VAL A 66 -2.66 16.29 30.37
N LEU A 67 -3.55 16.09 29.39
CA LEU A 67 -4.26 14.80 29.23
C LEU A 67 -3.31 13.65 28.86
N LEU A 68 -2.27 13.92 28.07
CA LEU A 68 -1.25 12.92 27.75
C LEU A 68 -0.43 12.54 28.99
N ALA A 69 -0.07 13.51 29.83
CA ALA A 69 0.62 13.25 31.09
C ALA A 69 -0.26 12.46 32.08
N GLU A 70 -1.57 12.74 32.11
CA GLU A 70 -2.54 11.98 32.89
C GLU A 70 -2.58 10.50 32.42
N LEU A 71 -2.67 10.26 31.11
CA LEU A 71 -2.66 8.90 30.54
C LEU A 71 -1.33 8.16 30.78
N GLU A 72 -0.20 8.87 30.72
CA GLU A 72 1.14 8.36 31.04
C GLU A 72 1.25 7.92 32.51
N ALA A 73 0.71 8.71 33.44
CA ALA A 73 0.76 8.42 34.88
C ALA A 73 -0.32 7.42 35.34
N SER A 74 -1.33 7.16 34.51
CA SER A 74 -2.41 6.24 34.82
C SER A 74 -2.02 4.77 34.67
N LYS A 75 -2.88 3.85 35.14
CA LYS A 75 -2.73 2.39 34.96
C LYS A 75 -2.77 1.92 33.49
N LEU A 76 -3.10 2.82 32.55
CA LEU A 76 -3.00 2.55 31.11
C LEU A 76 -1.56 2.64 30.59
N GLU A 77 -0.71 3.39 31.30
CA GLU A 77 0.70 3.63 30.97
C GLU A 77 0.89 3.89 29.47
N LEU A 78 0.26 4.97 28.98
CA LEU A 78 0.39 5.37 27.59
C LEU A 78 1.84 5.81 27.34
N ARG A 79 2.58 5.07 26.51
CA ARG A 79 3.91 5.47 26.04
C ARG A 79 3.78 6.27 24.75
N ARG A 80 4.59 7.32 24.62
CA ARG A 80 4.75 8.06 23.38
C ARG A 80 6.21 8.13 22.95
N GLU A 81 6.44 7.93 21.67
CA GLU A 81 7.76 8.02 21.05
C GLU A 81 7.70 8.92 19.84
N LYS A 82 8.73 9.72 19.61
CA LYS A 82 8.85 10.52 18.40
C LYS A 82 9.92 9.91 17.50
N PRO A 83 9.58 9.39 16.31
CA PRO A 83 10.59 8.97 15.35
C PRO A 83 11.43 10.17 14.91
N ASN A 84 12.69 9.92 14.56
CA ASN A 84 13.61 10.98 14.12
C ASN A 84 13.03 11.77 12.95
N GLY A 85 12.90 13.09 13.12
CA GLY A 85 12.37 13.98 12.10
C GLY A 85 11.56 15.13 12.69
N LYS A 86 11.76 16.36 12.18
CA LYS A 86 11.05 17.56 12.65
C LYS A 86 9.53 17.42 12.53
N PHE A 87 9.07 16.77 11.47
CA PHE A 87 7.66 16.59 11.10
C PHE A 87 7.13 15.17 11.35
N ALA A 88 7.91 14.30 11.99
CA ALA A 88 7.47 12.95 12.28
C ALA A 88 6.29 12.95 13.28
N PRO A 89 5.24 12.15 13.05
CA PRO A 89 4.14 12.00 13.98
C PRO A 89 4.62 11.32 15.26
N TRP A 90 3.97 11.62 16.38
CA TRP A 90 4.17 10.89 17.62
C TRP A 90 3.50 9.52 17.51
N LEU A 91 4.24 8.49 17.90
CA LEU A 91 3.77 7.13 18.05
C LEU A 91 3.25 6.95 19.47
N PHE A 92 2.06 6.40 19.61
CA PHE A 92 1.39 6.15 20.88
C PHE A 92 1.14 4.66 21.05
N ARG A 93 1.42 4.14 22.24
CA ARG A 93 1.27 2.72 22.57
C ARG A 93 0.83 2.55 24.02
N PHE A 94 -0.13 1.65 24.27
CA PHE A 94 -0.51 1.25 25.63
C PHE A 94 0.42 0.15 26.15
N ALA A 95 0.76 0.15 27.44
CA ALA A 95 1.64 -0.86 28.04
C ALA A 95 1.15 -2.30 27.91
N ALA A 96 -0.14 -2.52 27.60
CA ALA A 96 -0.68 -3.83 27.24
C ALA A 96 0.04 -4.52 26.06
N PHE A 97 0.81 -3.77 25.26
CA PHE A 97 1.59 -4.28 24.12
C PHE A 97 3.10 -4.47 24.40
N GLU A 98 3.61 -4.18 25.61
CA GLU A 98 5.07 -4.17 25.90
C GLU A 98 5.63 -5.49 26.45
N THR A 99 4.82 -6.56 26.54
CA THR A 99 5.26 -7.82 27.14
C THR A 99 6.39 -8.56 26.39
N ASP A 100 6.71 -8.18 25.15
CA ASP A 100 7.68 -8.91 24.29
C ASP A 100 8.98 -8.16 23.98
N ARG A 101 9.21 -6.95 24.53
CA ARG A 101 10.30 -6.08 24.04
C ARG A 101 11.50 -5.91 24.96
N LYS A 102 11.62 -6.70 26.03
CA LYS A 102 12.70 -6.50 27.02
C LYS A 102 14.06 -7.12 26.67
N ASP A 103 14.21 -7.82 25.55
CA ASP A 103 15.48 -8.46 25.16
C ASP A 103 16.03 -7.95 23.82
N GLN A 104 16.22 -6.63 23.66
CA GLN A 104 16.97 -6.09 22.51
C GLN A 104 18.13 -5.16 22.88
N ASP A 105 18.63 -5.27 24.11
CA ASP A 105 19.93 -4.70 24.51
C ASP A 105 20.78 -5.81 25.16
N ALA A 106 21.23 -6.77 24.35
CA ALA A 106 22.33 -7.64 24.67
C ALA A 106 23.09 -7.99 23.38
N GLU A 107 24.24 -7.34 23.24
CA GLU A 107 25.46 -7.75 22.53
C GLU A 107 25.32 -8.71 21.34
N SER A 108 25.66 -8.14 20.17
CA SER A 108 25.99 -8.83 18.92
C SER A 108 27.07 -9.89 19.13
N GLY A 109 26.65 -11.13 19.43
CA GLY A 109 27.43 -12.33 19.23
C GLY A 109 27.35 -12.76 17.76
N THR A 110 28.49 -12.72 17.08
CA THR A 110 28.72 -13.37 15.79
C THR A 110 28.41 -14.87 15.89
N ASP A 111 27.72 -15.41 14.88
CA ASP A 111 27.18 -16.77 14.81
C ASP A 111 25.96 -17.03 15.71
N ASP A 112 24.77 -16.70 15.21
CA ASP A 112 23.64 -17.57 15.52
C ASP A 112 22.65 -17.65 14.34
N THR A 113 22.56 -18.86 13.79
CA THR A 113 21.65 -19.22 12.70
C THR A 113 20.44 -19.88 13.33
N SER A 114 19.54 -19.09 13.90
CA SER A 114 18.28 -19.61 14.46
C SER A 114 17.08 -18.95 13.79
N LEU A 115 16.47 -19.72 12.88
CA LEU A 115 15.19 -19.45 12.26
C LEU A 115 14.09 -19.56 13.33
N SER A 116 13.58 -18.43 13.81
CA SER A 116 12.32 -18.41 14.55
C SER A 116 11.16 -18.61 13.56
N GLY A 117 10.64 -19.83 13.56
CA GLY A 117 9.43 -20.17 12.83
C GLY A 117 8.20 -19.61 13.53
N GLU A 118 7.83 -18.37 13.24
CA GLU A 118 6.49 -17.85 13.55
C GLU A 118 5.57 -18.07 12.34
N LYS A 119 4.64 -19.00 12.54
CA LYS A 119 3.54 -19.31 11.62
C LYS A 119 2.54 -18.17 11.63
N ASP A 120 2.79 -17.15 10.81
CA ASP A 120 1.74 -16.25 10.36
C ASP A 120 1.76 -16.17 8.84
N ASN A 121 0.57 -16.32 8.24
CA ASN A 121 0.34 -16.36 6.80
C ASN A 121 0.52 -14.98 6.14
N LYS A 122 1.71 -14.38 6.29
CA LYS A 122 2.28 -13.43 5.35
C LYS A 122 3.58 -14.06 4.87
N THR A 123 3.56 -14.66 3.68
CA THR A 123 4.78 -14.95 2.93
C THR A 123 5.46 -13.63 2.57
N ILE A 124 6.17 -13.04 3.54
CA ILE A 124 7.06 -11.90 3.33
C ILE A 124 8.28 -12.50 2.64
N PHE A 125 8.29 -12.43 1.31
CA PHE A 125 9.47 -12.70 0.53
C PHE A 125 10.50 -11.59 0.84
N SER A 126 11.38 -11.84 1.81
CA SER A 126 12.53 -10.99 2.13
C SER A 126 13.79 -11.54 1.45
N GLY A 127 14.65 -10.64 0.95
CA GLY A 127 15.90 -10.99 0.26
C GLY A 127 15.99 -10.47 -1.19
N GLN A 128 17.18 -10.62 -1.78
CA GLN A 128 17.48 -10.24 -3.17
C GLN A 128 17.68 -11.50 -4.02
N ILE A 129 17.00 -11.56 -5.16
CA ILE A 129 17.14 -12.64 -6.13
C ILE A 129 18.13 -12.20 -7.20
N THR A 130 19.25 -12.89 -7.29
CA THR A 130 20.21 -12.72 -8.40
C THR A 130 19.73 -13.56 -9.59
N ILE A 131 19.55 -12.91 -10.73
CA ILE A 131 19.06 -13.56 -11.96
C ILE A 131 20.27 -14.07 -12.74
N SER A 132 20.98 -15.05 -12.17
CA SER A 132 22.09 -15.78 -12.82
C SER A 132 21.57 -16.83 -13.81
N ALA A 133 22.46 -17.41 -14.62
CA ALA A 133 22.12 -18.43 -15.61
C ALA A 133 21.36 -19.62 -14.98
N ARG A 134 20.44 -20.22 -15.76
CA ARG A 134 19.40 -21.21 -15.39
C ARG A 134 19.72 -22.00 -14.11
N SER A 135 19.29 -21.46 -12.98
CA SER A 135 19.48 -22.08 -11.67
C SER A 135 18.22 -22.86 -11.30
N ASN A 136 18.37 -24.13 -10.97
CA ASN A 136 17.27 -24.98 -10.51
C ASN A 136 16.67 -24.38 -9.24
N VAL A 137 15.36 -24.11 -9.24
CA VAL A 137 14.68 -23.47 -8.10
C VAL A 137 14.77 -24.31 -6.84
N PHE A 138 14.76 -25.64 -6.99
CA PHE A 138 14.83 -26.61 -5.90
C PHE A 138 16.18 -26.63 -5.18
N GLN A 139 17.22 -26.01 -5.75
CA GLN A 139 18.52 -25.81 -5.10
C GLN A 139 18.61 -24.45 -4.38
N THR A 140 17.50 -23.71 -4.32
CA THR A 140 17.45 -22.38 -3.68
C THR A 140 16.39 -22.34 -2.59
N CYS A 141 16.56 -21.42 -1.64
CA CYS A 141 15.57 -21.15 -0.60
C CYS A 141 14.20 -20.69 -1.14
N TRP A 142 14.12 -20.34 -2.43
CA TRP A 142 12.90 -19.87 -3.08
C TRP A 142 11.92 -20.99 -3.41
N ALA A 143 12.35 -22.25 -3.51
CA ALA A 143 11.45 -23.37 -3.84
C ALA A 143 10.34 -23.57 -2.81
N GLU A 144 10.70 -23.59 -1.53
CA GLU A 144 9.72 -23.77 -0.44
C GLU A 144 8.80 -22.55 -0.32
N LEU A 145 9.32 -21.34 -0.56
CA LEU A 145 8.52 -20.12 -0.59
C LEU A 145 7.51 -20.10 -1.74
N ILE A 146 7.90 -20.57 -2.93
CA ILE A 146 7.00 -20.69 -4.08
C ILE A 146 5.94 -21.78 -3.82
N LYS A 147 6.33 -22.94 -3.27
CA LYS A 147 5.37 -24.00 -2.89
C LYS A 147 4.35 -23.52 -1.87
N ALA A 148 4.78 -22.77 -0.85
CA ALA A 148 3.90 -22.20 0.16
C ALA A 148 2.95 -21.15 -0.45
N ALA A 149 3.48 -20.23 -1.27
CA ALA A 149 2.69 -19.15 -1.86
C ALA A 149 1.68 -19.63 -2.92
N LYS A 150 2.00 -20.68 -3.70
CA LYS A 150 1.10 -21.23 -4.73
C LYS A 150 -0.21 -21.75 -4.16
N LYS A 151 -0.22 -22.29 -2.93
CA LYS A 151 -1.44 -22.80 -2.28
C LYS A 151 -2.51 -21.73 -2.10
N ALA A 152 -2.12 -20.47 -2.00
CA ALA A 152 -3.01 -19.33 -1.77
C ALA A 152 -3.17 -18.41 -2.99
N LEU A 153 -2.62 -18.78 -4.15
CA LEU A 153 -2.55 -17.93 -5.34
C LEU A 153 -3.11 -18.61 -6.59
N PRO A 154 -3.48 -17.84 -7.64
CA PRO A 154 -4.04 -18.39 -8.89
C PRO A 154 -3.13 -19.40 -9.60
N CYS A 155 -1.83 -19.44 -9.27
CA CYS A 155 -0.83 -20.37 -9.81
C CYS A 155 -0.76 -21.73 -9.07
N TRP A 156 -1.80 -22.14 -8.35
CA TRP A 156 -1.81 -23.33 -7.51
C TRP A 156 -1.49 -24.64 -8.25
N ASN A 157 -1.89 -24.77 -9.52
CA ASN A 157 -1.70 -25.98 -10.35
C ASN A 157 -0.49 -25.92 -11.30
N VAL A 158 0.35 -24.89 -11.19
CA VAL A 158 1.49 -24.67 -12.09
C VAL A 158 2.71 -25.38 -11.51
N ASP A 159 3.68 -25.85 -12.30
CA ASP A 159 4.93 -26.38 -11.72
C ASP A 159 5.82 -25.27 -11.10
N THR A 160 6.52 -25.60 -10.01
CA THR A 160 7.37 -24.67 -9.24
C THR A 160 8.56 -24.21 -10.07
N GLN A 161 9.18 -25.10 -10.84
CA GLN A 161 10.29 -24.75 -11.74
C GLN A 161 9.76 -23.89 -12.90
N MET A 162 8.57 -24.19 -13.42
CA MET A 162 7.97 -23.38 -14.50
C MET A 162 7.66 -21.92 -14.09
N ILE A 163 7.22 -21.69 -12.84
CA ILE A 163 7.03 -20.34 -12.31
C ILE A 163 8.35 -19.60 -12.23
N TRP A 164 9.39 -20.29 -11.74
CA TRP A 164 10.72 -19.73 -11.59
C TRP A 164 11.35 -19.38 -12.94
N ASP A 165 11.28 -20.27 -13.92
CA ASP A 165 11.85 -20.05 -15.25
C ASP A 165 11.15 -18.88 -15.97
N ARG A 166 9.82 -18.78 -15.87
CA ARG A 166 9.07 -17.64 -16.42
C ARG A 166 9.40 -16.33 -15.71
N PHE A 167 9.61 -16.37 -14.40
CA PHE A 167 10.02 -15.19 -13.62
C PHE A 167 11.41 -14.71 -14.02
N LEU A 168 12.39 -15.62 -14.17
CA LEU A 168 13.73 -15.28 -14.62
C LEU A 168 13.72 -14.73 -16.05
N ALA A 169 12.99 -15.37 -16.96
CA ALA A 169 12.87 -14.92 -18.35
C ALA A 169 12.24 -13.52 -18.45
N PHE A 170 11.16 -13.26 -17.69
CA PHE A 170 10.49 -11.97 -17.64
C PHE A 170 11.42 -10.83 -17.19
N ASN A 171 12.24 -11.08 -16.17
CA ASN A 171 13.15 -10.06 -15.66
C ASN A 171 14.41 -9.90 -16.51
N ARG A 172 14.93 -10.97 -17.14
CA ARG A 172 16.02 -10.86 -18.13
C ARG A 172 15.62 -10.04 -19.35
N ALA A 173 14.40 -10.24 -19.86
CA ALA A 173 13.87 -9.45 -20.98
C ALA A 173 13.76 -7.95 -20.66
N ARG A 174 13.74 -7.58 -19.37
CA ARG A 174 13.72 -6.20 -18.88
C ARG A 174 15.09 -5.67 -18.46
N GLY A 175 16.16 -6.44 -18.63
CA GLY A 175 17.51 -6.07 -18.22
C GLY A 175 17.75 -6.10 -16.70
N ASN A 176 16.86 -6.72 -15.93
CA ASN A 176 17.02 -6.79 -14.48
C ASN A 176 17.94 -7.97 -14.11
N HIS A 177 19.09 -7.67 -13.49
CA HIS A 177 20.04 -8.69 -13.03
C HIS A 177 19.87 -9.05 -11.54
N ARG A 178 19.25 -8.15 -10.75
CA ARG A 178 18.93 -8.36 -9.34
C ARG A 178 17.55 -7.78 -9.05
N VAL A 179 16.69 -8.54 -8.39
CA VAL A 179 15.33 -8.11 -8.05
C VAL A 179 14.99 -8.45 -6.60
N PRO A 180 14.26 -7.58 -5.89
CA PRO A 180 13.76 -7.91 -4.56
C PRO A 180 12.85 -9.15 -4.62
N ALA A 181 12.91 -9.99 -3.61
CA ALA A 181 12.10 -11.21 -3.54
C ALA A 181 10.59 -10.93 -3.57
N GLY A 182 10.15 -9.75 -3.13
CA GLY A 182 8.77 -9.28 -3.27
C GLY A 182 8.27 -9.22 -4.73
N PHE A 183 9.16 -9.10 -5.73
CA PHE A 183 8.78 -9.13 -7.14
C PHE A 183 8.28 -10.51 -7.56
N LEU A 184 8.81 -11.59 -6.98
CA LEU A 184 8.35 -12.95 -7.22
C LEU A 184 6.92 -13.14 -6.71
N LEU A 185 6.60 -12.67 -5.50
CA LEU A 185 5.24 -12.69 -4.98
C LEU A 185 4.28 -11.87 -5.85
N GLY A 186 4.71 -10.68 -6.27
CA GLY A 186 3.94 -9.84 -7.19
C GLY A 186 3.67 -10.52 -8.54
N PHE A 187 4.67 -11.22 -9.07
CA PHE A 187 4.57 -12.00 -10.30
C PHE A 187 3.60 -13.18 -10.16
N MET A 188 3.66 -13.90 -9.04
CA MET A 188 2.74 -15.02 -8.73
C MET A 188 1.30 -14.54 -8.48
N ARG A 189 1.09 -13.37 -7.87
CA ARG A 189 -0.24 -12.76 -7.69
C ARG A 189 -0.88 -12.35 -9.02
N ARG A 190 -0.07 -11.84 -9.93
CA ARG A 190 -0.51 -11.43 -11.28
C ARG A 190 -0.49 -12.59 -12.28
N TRP A 191 -0.27 -13.82 -11.80
CA TRP A 191 -0.26 -15.00 -12.64
C TRP A 191 -1.63 -15.16 -13.30
N ARG A 192 -1.70 -14.94 -14.61
CA ARG A 192 -2.94 -15.07 -15.37
C ARG A 192 -3.24 -16.56 -15.54
N THR A 193 -4.29 -17.04 -14.87
CA THR A 193 -4.97 -18.29 -15.21
C THR A 193 -5.75 -18.09 -16.50
N SER A 194 -5.07 -18.17 -17.63
CA SER A 194 -5.69 -18.48 -18.90
C SER A 194 -4.97 -19.72 -19.46
N PRO A 195 -5.64 -20.87 -19.57
CA PRO A 195 -5.11 -22.03 -20.26
C PRO A 195 -5.17 -21.72 -21.76
N GLY A 196 -4.04 -21.26 -22.32
CA GLY A 196 -4.00 -20.89 -23.74
C GLY A 196 -2.85 -19.96 -24.07
N ALA A 197 -1.63 -20.37 -23.76
CA ALA A 197 -0.41 -19.85 -24.39
C ALA A 197 0.78 -20.70 -23.93
N ALA A 198 0.76 -21.96 -24.33
CA ALA A 198 1.98 -22.72 -24.56
C ALA A 198 1.84 -23.34 -25.96
N ASN A 199 2.56 -22.74 -26.91
CA ASN A 199 2.75 -23.16 -28.32
C ASN A 199 1.47 -23.03 -29.18
N LEU A 200 1.43 -22.24 -30.25
CA LEU A 200 2.20 -22.42 -31.50
C LEU A 200 1.93 -21.20 -32.44
N PRO A 201 2.43 -21.21 -33.68
CA PRO A 201 3.66 -20.64 -34.22
C PRO A 201 3.48 -19.21 -34.76
N GLU A 202 4.57 -18.65 -35.26
CA GLU A 202 4.66 -17.69 -36.39
C GLU A 202 3.36 -16.98 -36.82
N SER A 203 3.34 -15.68 -36.59
CA SER A 203 2.25 -14.77 -36.92
C SER A 203 1.77 -14.90 -38.36
N ALA A 204 0.68 -15.62 -38.57
CA ALA A 204 -0.30 -15.28 -39.59
C ALA A 204 -1.32 -14.29 -38.97
N PRO A 205 -1.76 -13.26 -39.73
CA PRO A 205 -2.40 -12.08 -39.17
C PRO A 205 -3.79 -12.41 -38.61
N ALA A 206 -4.07 -11.90 -37.41
CA ALA A 206 -5.37 -12.03 -36.77
C ALA A 206 -6.45 -11.29 -37.57
N PRO A 207 -7.71 -11.78 -37.57
CA PRO A 207 -8.81 -11.14 -38.28
C PRO A 207 -9.06 -9.77 -37.67
N GLU A 208 -9.18 -8.78 -38.54
CA GLU A 208 -9.42 -7.37 -38.23
C GLU A 208 -10.59 -7.25 -37.25
N ARG A 209 -10.28 -6.97 -35.97
CA ARG A 209 -11.22 -6.25 -35.13
C ARG A 209 -11.34 -4.88 -35.76
N ALA A 210 -12.50 -4.64 -36.39
CA ALA A 210 -12.89 -3.35 -36.93
C ALA A 210 -12.49 -2.27 -35.92
N THR A 211 -11.37 -1.63 -36.20
CA THR A 211 -10.71 -0.72 -35.27
C THR A 211 -11.57 0.51 -35.33
N ASN A 212 -12.45 0.69 -34.34
CA ASN A 212 -13.26 1.88 -34.27
C ASN A 212 -12.26 3.05 -34.19
N PRO A 213 -12.14 3.91 -35.21
CA PRO A 213 -11.02 4.86 -35.33
C PRO A 213 -10.97 5.88 -34.17
N ARG A 214 -12.03 5.91 -33.36
CA ARG A 214 -12.21 6.72 -32.16
C ARG A 214 -11.49 6.16 -30.92
N GLU A 215 -11.26 4.85 -30.83
CA GLU A 215 -10.56 4.24 -29.69
C GLU A 215 -9.09 4.67 -29.54
N PRO A 216 -8.26 4.71 -30.62
CA PRO A 216 -6.88 5.19 -30.49
C PRO A 216 -6.82 6.69 -30.16
N GLU A 217 -7.78 7.48 -30.67
CA GLU A 217 -7.89 8.92 -30.37
C GLU A 217 -8.14 9.14 -28.87
N LEU A 218 -9.09 8.40 -28.28
CA LEU A 218 -9.40 8.46 -26.85
C LEU A 218 -8.20 8.02 -26.01
N PHE A 219 -7.52 6.95 -26.40
CA PHE A 219 -6.36 6.45 -25.66
C PHE A 219 -5.19 7.45 -25.65
N ASN A 220 -4.94 8.11 -26.79
CA ASN A 220 -3.93 9.16 -26.90
C ASN A 220 -4.27 10.37 -26.02
N GLN A 221 -5.55 10.77 -25.97
CA GLN A 221 -6.03 11.83 -25.09
C GLN A 221 -5.81 11.45 -23.61
N ILE A 222 -6.18 10.24 -23.19
CA ILE A 222 -5.99 9.80 -21.80
C ILE A 222 -4.50 9.73 -21.41
N LYS A 223 -3.62 9.29 -22.34
CA LYS A 223 -2.18 9.19 -22.09
C LYS A 223 -1.52 10.57 -21.89
N ALA A 224 -2.04 11.60 -22.54
CA ALA A 224 -1.57 12.97 -22.36
C ALA A 224 -2.04 13.61 -21.04
N ALA A 225 -3.03 13.01 -20.37
CA ALA A 225 -3.65 13.57 -19.18
C ALA A 225 -2.69 13.54 -17.95
N PRO A 226 -2.64 14.63 -17.17
CA PRO A 226 -1.87 14.68 -15.94
C PRO A 226 -2.62 13.94 -14.82
N SER A 227 -2.17 12.72 -14.51
CA SER A 227 -2.87 11.82 -13.59
C SER A 227 -2.51 12.02 -12.11
N SER A 228 -1.39 12.68 -11.81
CA SER A 228 -0.89 12.89 -10.46
C SER A 228 -1.64 13.97 -9.68
N ASN A 229 -2.16 15.01 -10.35
CA ASN A 229 -2.82 16.18 -9.72
C ASN A 229 -4.15 16.59 -10.39
N ARG A 230 -5.00 15.61 -10.75
CA ARG A 230 -6.26 15.83 -11.49
C ARG A 230 -7.17 16.94 -10.95
N GLN A 231 -7.27 17.11 -9.63
CA GLN A 231 -8.13 18.12 -9.01
C GLN A 231 -7.63 19.53 -9.31
N PHE A 232 -6.31 19.74 -9.30
CA PHE A 232 -5.67 21.01 -9.62
C PHE A 232 -5.87 21.38 -11.09
N HIS A 233 -5.67 20.42 -12.01
CA HIS A 233 -5.88 20.63 -13.45
C HIS A 233 -7.35 20.84 -13.83
N ALA A 234 -8.28 20.21 -13.11
CA ALA A 234 -9.70 20.50 -13.26
C ALA A 234 -10.00 21.95 -12.84
N SER A 235 -9.45 22.40 -11.70
CA SER A 235 -9.60 23.78 -11.25
C SER A 235 -8.96 24.80 -12.20
N ASP A 236 -7.77 24.51 -12.74
CA ASP A 236 -7.10 25.37 -13.72
C ASP A 236 -7.91 25.49 -15.01
N LEU A 237 -8.39 24.36 -15.54
CA LEU A 237 -9.21 24.36 -16.74
C LEU A 237 -10.54 25.08 -16.48
N CYS A 238 -11.22 24.80 -15.36
CA CYS A 238 -12.44 25.51 -14.97
C CYS A 238 -12.22 27.01 -14.77
N ARG A 239 -11.04 27.45 -14.33
CA ARG A 239 -10.69 28.88 -14.24
C ARG A 239 -10.50 29.52 -15.61
N LEU A 240 -10.03 28.77 -16.61
CA LEU A 240 -9.81 29.26 -17.97
C LEU A 240 -11.09 29.32 -18.81
N ILE A 241 -11.94 28.28 -18.74
CA ILE A 241 -13.12 28.16 -19.62
C ILE A 241 -14.46 28.29 -18.88
N GLY A 242 -14.45 28.31 -17.54
CA GLY A 242 -15.65 28.29 -16.72
C GLY A 242 -16.23 26.88 -16.53
N GLN A 243 -16.94 26.69 -15.41
CA GLN A 243 -17.51 25.38 -15.04
C GLN A 243 -18.50 24.84 -16.09
N ALA A 244 -19.33 25.71 -16.67
CA ALA A 244 -20.33 25.30 -17.66
C ALA A 244 -19.70 24.78 -18.96
N ALA A 245 -18.65 25.45 -19.46
CA ALA A 245 -17.95 25.01 -20.66
C ALA A 245 -17.13 23.74 -20.41
N TYR A 246 -16.58 23.59 -19.21
CA TYR A 246 -15.90 22.36 -18.79
C TYR A 246 -16.86 21.15 -18.79
N GLU A 247 -18.04 21.29 -18.18
CA GLU A 247 -19.05 20.23 -18.18
C GLU A 247 -19.53 19.89 -19.59
N ALA A 248 -19.72 20.90 -20.45
CA ALA A 248 -20.06 20.68 -21.86
C ALA A 248 -18.99 19.86 -22.61
N ARG A 249 -17.70 20.14 -22.39
CA ARG A 249 -16.60 19.36 -22.97
C ARG A 249 -16.58 17.92 -22.47
N VAL A 250 -16.88 17.68 -21.19
CA VAL A 250 -16.98 16.32 -20.63
C VAL A 250 -18.16 15.56 -21.25
N LEU A 251 -19.32 16.20 -21.39
CA LEU A 251 -20.49 15.60 -22.03
C LEU A 251 -20.28 15.29 -23.51
N ASP A 252 -19.61 16.17 -24.26
CA ASP A 252 -19.22 15.94 -25.66
C ASP A 252 -18.37 14.67 -25.81
N VAL A 253 -17.38 14.48 -24.92
CA VAL A 253 -16.53 13.28 -24.93
C VAL A 253 -17.31 12.02 -24.54
N ILE A 254 -18.26 12.12 -23.60
CA ILE A 254 -19.14 10.99 -23.27
C ILE A 254 -20.01 10.62 -24.48
N GLN A 255 -20.61 11.59 -25.17
CA GLN A 255 -21.44 11.36 -26.35
C GLN A 255 -20.63 10.80 -27.52
N ARG A 256 -19.42 11.33 -27.74
CA ARG A 256 -18.56 10.95 -28.89
C ARG A 256 -17.94 9.56 -28.75
N PHE A 257 -17.58 9.15 -27.53
CA PHE A 257 -16.83 7.92 -27.27
C PHE A 257 -17.59 6.88 -26.43
N GLY A 258 -18.80 7.18 -25.95
CA GLY A 258 -19.62 6.25 -25.16
C GLY A 258 -18.94 5.81 -23.86
N CYS A 259 -18.05 6.63 -23.30
CA CYS A 259 -17.18 6.23 -22.19
C CYS A 259 -17.69 6.76 -20.83
N PRO A 260 -17.32 6.11 -19.71
CA PRO A 260 -17.66 6.60 -18.38
C PRO A 260 -17.12 8.01 -18.15
N ARG A 261 -17.84 8.82 -17.36
CA ARG A 261 -17.48 10.22 -17.05
C ARG A 261 -16.05 10.39 -16.55
N PHE A 262 -15.52 9.41 -15.82
CA PHE A 262 -14.13 9.40 -15.38
C PHE A 262 -13.14 9.39 -16.55
N THR A 263 -13.35 8.49 -17.51
CA THR A 263 -12.57 8.37 -18.74
C THR A 263 -12.68 9.63 -19.59
N ALA A 264 -13.90 10.18 -19.71
CA ALA A 264 -14.13 11.42 -20.43
C ALA A 264 -13.39 12.60 -19.79
N THR A 265 -13.38 12.68 -18.46
CA THR A 265 -12.64 13.73 -17.74
C THR A 265 -11.15 13.68 -18.05
N LEU A 266 -10.56 12.48 -18.01
CA LEU A 266 -9.13 12.32 -18.32
C LEU A 266 -8.83 12.70 -19.77
N ALA A 267 -9.70 12.33 -20.71
CA ALA A 267 -9.54 12.71 -22.11
C ALA A 267 -9.66 14.24 -22.32
N VAL A 268 -10.56 14.93 -21.60
CA VAL A 268 -10.66 16.40 -21.61
C VAL A 268 -9.39 17.04 -21.09
N HIS A 269 -8.85 16.56 -19.96
CA HIS A 269 -7.60 17.09 -19.39
C HIS A 269 -6.41 16.84 -20.31
N GLY A 270 -6.29 15.65 -20.88
CA GLY A 270 -5.23 15.37 -21.85
C GLY A 270 -5.37 16.13 -23.16
N ARG A 271 -6.59 16.40 -23.63
CA ARG A 271 -6.83 17.30 -24.77
C ARG A 271 -6.39 18.73 -24.45
N ALA A 272 -6.69 19.22 -23.24
CA ALA A 272 -6.26 20.54 -22.79
C ALA A 272 -4.72 20.64 -22.66
N VAL A 273 -4.04 19.58 -22.19
CA VAL A 273 -2.57 19.50 -22.21
C VAL A 273 -2.02 19.51 -23.64
N MET A 274 -2.60 18.71 -24.55
CA MET A 274 -2.15 18.68 -25.96
C MET A 274 -2.38 20.02 -26.67
N ALA A 275 -3.41 20.77 -26.29
CA ALA A 275 -3.69 22.11 -26.79
C ALA A 275 -2.84 23.21 -26.10
N GLY A 276 -2.05 22.87 -25.08
CA GLY A 276 -1.26 23.83 -24.30
C GLY A 276 -2.09 24.73 -23.37
N GLU A 277 -3.36 24.41 -23.13
CA GLU A 277 -4.24 25.16 -22.22
C GLU A 277 -3.83 24.98 -20.74
N ILE A 278 -3.30 23.80 -20.39
CA ILE A 278 -2.83 23.46 -19.04
C ILE A 278 -1.50 22.70 -19.10
N THR A 279 -0.67 22.83 -18.06
CA THR A 279 0.61 22.13 -17.98
C THR A 279 0.43 20.65 -17.62
N ARG A 280 1.32 19.81 -18.15
CA ARG A 280 1.38 18.36 -17.89
C ARG A 280 1.88 18.02 -16.48
#